data_AF-A0AAU2XA11-F1
#
_entry.id   AF-A0AAU2XA11-F1
#
_cell.length_a   1.000
_cell.length_b   1.000
_cell.length_c   1.000
_cell.angle_alpha   90.00
_cell.angle_beta   90.00
_cell.angle_gamma   90.00
#
_symmetry.space_group_name_H-M   'P 1'
#
loop_
_entity.id
_entity.type
_entity.pdbx_description
1 polymer ?
#
loop_
_entity_poly.entity_id
_entity_poly.type
_entity_poly.pdbx_seq_one_letter_code
_entity_poly.pdbx_strand_id
1 'polypeptide(L)'
;MDPSVIYKLLPASEWESAEAAGVFAGSDVDRRDGYIHFSTAAQVGETARRHFAGRTGLTLLAVDATRLGDALRWEPSRGGDLFPHLYGDLPADAVTWVAELPDAVLEGDDRASDDKAPDGETPDGETPNDETPGDAVARAVAEALSRL
;
A
#
# COMPACT_ATOMS: atom_id res chain seq x y z
N MET A 1 -8.25 16.60 -0.77
CA MET A 1 -6.92 16.14 -1.18
C MET A 1 -6.22 17.23 -1.94
N ASP A 2 -5.13 17.74 -1.38
CA ASP A 2 -4.26 18.66 -2.10
C ASP A 2 -3.61 17.94 -3.30
N PRO A 3 -3.52 18.58 -4.47
CA PRO A 3 -2.99 17.97 -5.70
C PRO A 3 -1.50 17.60 -5.60
N SER A 4 -0.84 17.99 -4.51
CA SER A 4 0.59 17.77 -4.25
C SER A 4 0.87 16.61 -3.30
N VAL A 5 -0.12 15.82 -2.89
CA VAL A 5 0.13 14.66 -2.01
C VAL A 5 0.45 13.42 -2.83
N ILE A 6 1.58 12.80 -2.52
CA ILE A 6 2.01 11.51 -3.07
C ILE A 6 2.15 10.48 -1.94
N TYR A 7 2.08 9.19 -2.29
CA TYR A 7 1.94 8.12 -1.32
C TYR A 7 3.06 7.10 -1.41
N LYS A 8 3.52 6.63 -0.25
CA LYS A 8 4.44 5.49 -0.12
C LYS A 8 3.77 4.40 0.69
N LEU A 9 3.85 3.17 0.18
CA LEU A 9 3.47 1.97 0.91
C LEU A 9 4.75 1.20 1.26
N LEU A 10 4.93 0.85 2.52
CA LEU A 10 6.11 0.16 3.04
C LEU A 10 5.75 -0.63 4.32
N PRO A 11 6.59 -1.60 4.76
CA PRO A 11 6.41 -2.25 6.07
C PRO A 11 6.51 -1.23 7.22
N ALA A 12 5.72 -1.42 8.28
CA ALA A 12 5.72 -0.53 9.45
C ALA A 12 7.12 -0.39 10.07
N SER A 13 7.88 -1.49 10.15
CA SER A 13 9.25 -1.48 10.68
C SER A 13 10.23 -0.63 9.87
N GLU A 14 10.04 -0.51 8.55
CA GLU A 14 10.84 0.38 7.72
C GLU A 14 10.52 1.85 8.02
N TRP A 15 9.24 2.18 8.23
CA TRP A 15 8.84 3.52 8.61
C TRP A 15 9.33 3.90 10.01
N GLU A 16 9.14 3.04 11.01
CA GLU A 16 9.62 3.28 12.38
C GLU A 16 11.12 3.58 12.42
N SER A 17 11.91 2.81 11.66
CA SER A 17 13.35 3.01 11.54
C SER A 17 13.69 4.35 10.88
N ALA A 18 12.95 4.72 9.84
CA ALA A 18 13.14 5.97 9.12
C ALA A 18 12.74 7.20 9.94
N GLU A 19 11.62 7.11 10.66
CA GLU A 19 11.14 8.16 11.56
C GLU A 19 12.16 8.41 12.68
N ALA A 20 12.69 7.34 13.29
CA ALA A 20 13.74 7.44 14.30
C ALA A 20 15.05 8.04 13.75
N ALA A 21 15.38 7.76 12.48
CA ALA A 21 16.54 8.32 11.80
C ALA A 21 16.31 9.74 11.25
N GLY A 22 15.06 10.19 11.16
CA GLY A 22 14.65 11.43 10.50
C GLY A 22 14.68 11.36 8.96
N VAL A 23 14.93 10.18 8.38
CA VAL A 23 15.11 10.00 6.93
C VAL A 23 14.82 8.56 6.50
N PHE A 24 14.14 8.39 5.37
CA PHE A 24 13.93 7.11 4.70
C PHE A 24 14.79 7.04 3.44
N ALA A 25 15.80 6.16 3.44
CA ALA A 25 16.75 5.97 2.34
C ALA A 25 16.28 4.98 1.25
N GLY A 26 14.98 4.64 1.25
CA GLY A 26 14.40 3.69 0.31
C GLY A 26 14.43 2.23 0.75
N SER A 27 13.40 1.49 0.32
CA SER A 27 13.32 0.03 0.45
C SER A 27 14.34 -0.67 -0.46
N ASP A 28 14.46 -1.99 -0.36
CA ASP A 28 15.38 -2.77 -1.22
C ASP A 28 15.13 -2.55 -2.73
N VAL A 29 13.85 -2.42 -3.15
CA VAL A 29 13.50 -2.14 -4.54
C VAL A 29 13.90 -0.73 -4.95
N ASP A 30 13.65 0.26 -4.10
CA ASP A 30 14.02 1.65 -4.37
C ASP A 30 15.53 1.81 -4.54
N ARG A 31 16.31 1.19 -3.64
CA ARG A 31 17.78 1.23 -3.70
C ARG A 31 18.34 0.53 -4.93
N ARG A 32 17.72 -0.58 -5.35
CA ARG A 32 18.11 -1.28 -6.58
C ARG A 32 17.82 -0.46 -7.83
N ASP A 33 16.67 0.20 -7.86
CA ASP A 33 16.20 0.93 -9.05
C ASP A 33 16.77 2.37 -9.10
N GLY A 34 17.28 2.88 -7.97
CA GLY A 34 18.01 4.14 -7.87
C GLY A 34 17.17 5.36 -7.48
N TYR A 35 15.91 5.15 -7.11
CA TYR A 35 14.97 6.20 -6.69
C TYR A 35 13.85 5.60 -5.81
N ILE A 36 13.24 6.43 -4.95
CA ILE A 36 12.11 6.01 -4.12
C ILE A 36 10.81 6.12 -4.93
N HIS A 37 10.12 5.00 -5.06
CA HIS A 37 8.83 4.92 -5.74
C HIS A 37 7.72 5.50 -4.88
N PHE A 38 6.96 6.42 -5.45
CA PHE A 38 5.69 6.90 -4.91
C PHE A 38 4.55 6.60 -5.88
N SER A 39 3.32 6.78 -5.41
CA SER A 39 2.10 6.68 -6.21
C SER A 39 1.20 7.87 -5.90
N THR A 40 0.36 8.28 -6.84
CA THR A 40 -0.79 9.15 -6.56
C THR A 40 -1.90 8.39 -5.84
N ALA A 41 -2.91 9.11 -5.32
CA ALA A 41 -4.09 8.49 -4.71
C ALA A 41 -4.81 7.52 -5.67
N ALA A 42 -4.86 7.84 -6.97
CA ALA A 42 -5.47 6.98 -7.98
C ALA A 42 -4.64 5.73 -8.32
N GLN A 43 -3.32 5.76 -8.04
CA GLN A 43 -2.38 4.69 -8.38
C GLN A 43 -2.14 3.74 -7.19
N VAL A 44 -2.11 4.25 -5.96
CA VAL A 44 -1.57 3.52 -4.80
C VAL A 44 -2.34 2.23 -4.47
N GLY A 45 -3.66 2.19 -4.63
CA GLY A 45 -4.44 0.96 -4.41
C GLY A 45 -4.04 -0.17 -5.36
N GLU A 46 -3.78 0.17 -6.61
CA GLU A 46 -3.37 -0.80 -7.63
C GLU A 46 -1.87 -1.14 -7.54
N THR A 47 -1.02 -0.22 -7.08
CA THR A 47 0.35 -0.52 -6.63
C THR A 47 0.32 -1.56 -5.51
N ALA A 48 -0.55 -1.35 -4.51
CA ALA A 48 -0.73 -2.26 -3.38
C ALA A 48 -1.17 -3.65 -3.85
N ARG A 49 -2.17 -3.71 -4.74
CA ARG A 49 -2.68 -4.96 -5.32
C ARG A 49 -1.58 -5.81 -5.95
N ARG A 50 -0.66 -5.20 -6.71
CA ARG A 50 0.36 -5.91 -7.48
C ARG A 50 1.59 -6.30 -6.68
N HIS A 51 2.02 -5.45 -5.76
CA HIS A 51 3.33 -5.57 -5.13
C HIS A 51 3.25 -6.02 -3.67
N PHE A 52 2.09 -5.91 -3.03
CA PHE A 52 1.91 -6.15 -1.61
C PHE A 52 0.84 -7.21 -1.31
N ALA A 53 0.40 -7.98 -2.30
CA ALA A 53 -0.57 -9.06 -2.12
C ALA A 53 -0.15 -10.02 -0.99
N GLY A 54 -1.05 -10.21 -0.01
CA GLY A 54 -0.83 -11.07 1.15
C GLY A 54 0.20 -10.56 2.17
N ARG A 55 0.66 -9.31 2.06
CA ARG A 55 1.55 -8.68 3.04
C ARG A 55 0.74 -8.03 4.16
N THR A 56 1.21 -8.23 5.38
CA THR A 56 0.67 -7.65 6.62
C THR A 56 1.63 -6.63 7.22
N GLY A 57 1.18 -5.88 8.22
CA GLY A 57 2.01 -4.86 8.89
C GLY A 57 2.52 -3.78 7.93
N LEU A 58 1.64 -3.29 7.05
CA LEU A 58 1.95 -2.24 6.08
C LEU A 58 1.56 -0.86 6.64
N THR A 59 2.30 0.15 6.22
CA THR A 59 2.05 1.55 6.54
C THR A 59 1.92 2.34 5.25
N LEU A 60 0.88 3.18 5.17
CA LEU A 60 0.67 4.16 4.12
C LEU A 60 1.14 5.53 4.61
N LEU A 61 2.08 6.14 3.89
CA LEU A 61 2.54 7.51 4.12
C LEU A 61 1.89 8.43 3.10
N ALA A 62 1.38 9.57 3.56
CA ALA A 62 1.09 10.72 2.71
C ALA A 62 2.26 11.71 2.82
N VAL A 63 2.78 12.14 1.67
CA VAL A 63 3.97 12.98 1.56
C VAL A 63 3.63 14.24 0.78
N ASP A 64 4.07 15.38 1.30
CA ASP A 64 3.98 16.66 0.61
C ASP A 64 5.06 16.74 -0.49
N ALA A 65 4.65 16.55 -1.74
CA ALA A 65 5.55 16.60 -2.89
C ALA A 65 6.25 17.95 -3.05
N THR A 66 5.68 19.05 -2.55
CA THR A 66 6.27 20.38 -2.68
C THR A 66 7.55 20.54 -1.86
N ARG A 67 7.75 19.68 -0.85
CA ARG A 67 8.93 19.67 0.02
C ARG A 67 10.10 18.88 -0.56
N LEU A 68 9.89 18.16 -1.66
CA LEU A 68 10.88 17.28 -2.28
C LEU A 68 11.71 17.95 -3.38
N GLY A 69 11.31 19.15 -3.81
CA GLY A 69 12.04 19.97 -4.78
C GLY A 69 12.34 19.25 -6.10
N ASP A 70 13.48 19.59 -6.71
CA ASP A 70 13.89 19.10 -8.04
C ASP A 70 14.31 17.61 -8.05
N ALA A 71 14.44 16.99 -6.88
CA ALA A 71 14.74 15.57 -6.76
C ALA A 71 13.52 14.69 -7.09
N LEU A 72 12.30 15.24 -6.96
CA LEU A 72 11.06 14.57 -7.35
C LEU A 72 10.82 14.72 -8.85
N ARG A 73 10.72 13.60 -9.55
CA ARG A 73 10.45 13.56 -11.00
C ARG A 73 9.19 12.77 -11.27
N TRP A 74 8.42 13.23 -12.25
CA TRP A 74 7.23 12.55 -12.74
C TRP A 74 7.59 11.85 -14.05
N GLU A 75 7.64 10.52 -14.02
CA GLU A 75 8.16 9.73 -15.15
C GLU A 75 7.11 8.72 -15.64
N PRO A 76 7.00 8.51 -16.97
CA PRO A 76 6.09 7.51 -17.51
C PRO A 76 6.46 6.12 -17.00
N SER A 77 5.47 5.40 -16.51
CA SER A 77 5.63 4.02 -16.06
C SER A 77 4.48 3.19 -16.63
N ARG A 78 3.68 2.56 -15.78
CA ARG A 78 2.64 1.64 -16.20
C ARG A 78 1.54 2.34 -17.00
N GLY A 79 1.23 1.81 -18.18
CA GLY A 79 0.13 2.32 -19.01
C GLY A 79 0.36 3.71 -19.60
N GLY A 80 1.57 4.26 -19.47
CA GLY A 80 1.89 5.64 -19.86
C GLY A 80 1.56 6.68 -18.80
N ASP A 81 1.02 6.27 -17.64
CA ASP A 81 0.76 7.17 -16.52
C ASP A 81 2.08 7.62 -15.88
N LEU A 82 2.10 8.86 -15.39
CA LEU A 82 3.25 9.42 -14.68
C LEU A 82 3.24 8.97 -13.23
N PHE A 83 4.36 8.41 -12.77
CA PHE A 83 4.60 8.06 -11.38
C PHE A 83 5.64 9.02 -10.77
N PRO A 84 5.44 9.45 -9.51
CA PRO A 84 6.43 10.24 -8.79
C PRO A 84 7.59 9.37 -8.32
N HIS A 85 8.81 9.75 -8.69
CA HIS A 85 10.07 9.12 -8.29
C HIS A 85 10.97 10.13 -7.61
N LEU A 86 11.42 9.85 -6.39
CA LEU A 86 12.34 10.70 -5.66
C LEU A 86 13.78 10.20 -5.84
N TYR A 87 14.61 11.02 -6.46
CA TYR A 87 16.04 10.77 -6.64
C TYR A 87 16.83 11.31 -5.44
N GLY A 88 16.69 10.62 -4.31
CA GLY A 88 17.30 10.96 -3.04
C GLY A 88 16.54 10.34 -1.89
N ASP A 89 16.95 10.66 -0.68
CA ASP A 89 16.28 10.18 0.52
C ASP A 89 15.01 11.00 0.81
N LEU A 90 13.98 10.35 1.37
CA LEU A 90 12.78 11.02 1.84
C LEU A 90 13.02 11.56 3.27
N PRO A 91 13.03 12.88 3.50
CA PRO A 91 13.12 13.41 4.86
C PRO A 91 11.80 13.14 5.60
N ALA A 92 11.89 12.72 6.86
CA ALA A 92 10.70 12.33 7.65
C ALA A 92 9.74 13.52 7.85
N ASP A 93 10.25 14.75 7.86
CA ASP A 93 9.42 15.95 8.02
C ASP A 93 8.55 16.28 6.80
N ALA A 94 8.83 15.69 5.62
CA ALA A 94 7.98 15.80 4.44
C ALA A 94 6.75 14.87 4.49
N VAL A 95 6.73 13.90 5.41
CA VAL A 95 5.56 13.05 5.67
C VAL A 95 4.54 13.83 6.49
N THR A 96 3.34 14.01 5.94
CA THR A 96 2.27 14.80 6.55
C THR A 96 1.22 13.96 7.25
N TRP A 97 1.13 12.68 6.89
CA TRP A 97 0.22 11.73 7.53
C TRP A 97 0.73 10.30 7.37
N VAL A 98 0.43 9.48 8.37
CA VAL A 98 0.85 8.09 8.47
C VAL A 98 -0.37 7.27 8.90
N ALA A 99 -0.63 6.14 8.22
CA ALA A 99 -1.61 5.17 8.65
C ALA A 99 -1.09 3.75 8.55
N GLU A 100 -1.15 3.03 9.67
CA GLU A 100 -1.03 1.58 9.66
C GLU A 100 -2.26 0.98 8.98
N LEU A 101 -2.03 0.08 8.03
CA LEU A 101 -3.09 -0.65 7.37
C LEU A 101 -3.49 -1.84 8.23
N PRO A 102 -4.79 -2.16 8.34
CA PRO A 102 -5.21 -3.41 8.95
C PRO A 102 -4.62 -4.59 8.17
N ASP A 103 -4.39 -5.70 8.86
CA ASP A 103 -4.02 -6.94 8.21
C ASP A 103 -5.14 -7.34 7.24
N ALA A 104 -4.82 -7.34 5.95
CA ALA A 104 -5.72 -7.69 4.87
C ALA A 104 -5.89 -9.22 4.84
N VAL A 105 -6.57 -9.76 5.84
CA VAL A 105 -6.99 -11.16 5.89
C VAL A 105 -8.20 -11.34 4.96
N LEU A 106 -8.22 -12.44 4.21
CA LEU A 106 -9.40 -12.84 3.46
C LEU A 106 -10.51 -13.13 4.48
N GLU A 107 -11.67 -12.47 4.38
CA GLU A 107 -12.82 -12.80 5.22
C GLU A 107 -13.25 -14.25 4.91
N GLY A 108 -12.99 -15.18 5.84
CA GLY A 108 -13.40 -16.58 5.71
C GLY A 108 -12.51 -17.67 6.31
N ASP A 109 -11.35 -17.39 6.89
CA ASP A 109 -10.52 -18.42 7.56
C ASP A 109 -10.91 -18.62 9.04
N ASP A 110 -12.21 -18.71 9.33
CA ASP A 110 -12.71 -19.23 10.59
C ASP A 110 -12.67 -20.76 10.53
N ARG A 111 -11.48 -21.37 10.61
CA ARG A 111 -11.37 -22.82 10.88
C ARG A 111 -11.78 -23.10 12.33
N ALA A 112 -13.09 -23.05 12.59
CA ALA A 112 -13.69 -23.75 13.71
C ALA A 112 -13.70 -25.25 13.39
N SER A 113 -12.77 -25.99 13.97
CA SER A 113 -12.88 -27.44 14.13
C SER A 113 -14.10 -27.74 15.01
N ASP A 114 -15.11 -28.43 14.47
CA ASP A 114 -15.76 -29.59 15.11
C ASP A 114 -16.85 -30.24 14.22
N ASP A 115 -16.77 -31.57 14.16
CA ASP A 115 -17.80 -32.60 13.92
C ASP A 115 -18.81 -32.60 12.71
N LYS A 116 -18.51 -33.50 11.77
CA LYS A 116 -19.35 -34.58 11.17
C LYS A 116 -20.74 -34.28 10.54
N ALA A 117 -20.82 -34.63 9.24
CA ALA A 117 -21.95 -34.55 8.28
C ALA A 117 -23.21 -35.41 8.62
N PRO A 118 -24.36 -35.28 7.90
CA PRO A 118 -24.47 -35.75 6.51
C PRO A 118 -25.38 -34.96 5.54
N ASP A 119 -25.13 -35.23 4.26
CA ASP A 119 -25.92 -35.08 3.02
C ASP A 119 -27.19 -34.21 3.04
N GLY A 120 -27.06 -33.03 2.43
CA GLY A 120 -28.16 -32.19 1.96
C GLY A 120 -27.73 -31.48 0.69
N GLU A 121 -28.46 -31.74 -0.38
CA GLU A 121 -28.39 -31.11 -1.71
C GLU A 121 -28.17 -29.58 -1.58
N THR A 122 -27.03 -29.06 -2.04
CA THR A 122 -26.82 -27.61 -2.14
C THR A 122 -27.38 -27.13 -3.48
N PRO A 123 -28.29 -26.14 -3.52
CA PRO A 123 -28.61 -25.46 -4.77
C PRO A 123 -27.38 -24.69 -5.24
N ASP A 124 -27.26 -24.44 -6.55
CA ASP A 124 -26.24 -23.59 -7.17
C ASP A 124 -26.10 -22.25 -6.41
N GLY A 125 -25.16 -22.22 -5.47
CA GLY A 125 -24.76 -21.03 -4.75
C GLY A 125 -23.57 -20.45 -5.47
N GLU A 126 -23.77 -19.35 -6.18
CA GLU A 126 -22.68 -18.40 -6.43
C GLU A 126 -22.04 -18.08 -5.07
N THR A 127 -20.82 -18.56 -4.83
CA THR A 127 -20.06 -18.16 -3.66
C THR A 127 -19.72 -16.67 -3.79
N PRO A 128 -20.18 -15.78 -2.90
CA PRO A 128 -19.84 -14.38 -2.96
C PRO A 128 -18.53 -14.18 -2.19
N ASN A 129 -17.43 -14.01 -2.93
CA ASN A 129 -16.17 -13.30 -2.60
C ASN A 129 -14.96 -14.02 -3.21
N ASP A 130 -14.69 -13.73 -4.50
CA ASP A 130 -13.41 -14.01 -5.15
C ASP A 130 -12.40 -12.86 -4.85
N GLU A 131 -12.36 -12.36 -3.61
CA GLU A 131 -11.40 -11.31 -3.24
C GLU A 131 -10.00 -11.91 -3.19
N THR A 132 -9.09 -11.42 -4.03
CA THR A 132 -7.70 -11.88 -3.99
C THR A 132 -6.94 -11.21 -2.84
N PRO A 133 -5.82 -11.78 -2.35
CA PRO A 133 -4.96 -11.11 -1.37
C PRO A 133 -4.47 -9.73 -1.83
N GLY A 134 -4.39 -9.50 -3.14
CA GLY A 134 -4.09 -8.17 -3.68
C GLY A 134 -5.28 -7.21 -3.53
N ASP A 135 -6.49 -7.67 -3.83
CA ASP A 135 -7.71 -6.86 -3.71
C ASP A 135 -7.97 -6.47 -2.26
N ALA A 136 -7.73 -7.37 -1.30
CA ALA A 136 -7.85 -7.10 0.13
C ALA A 136 -6.91 -5.96 0.59
N VAL A 137 -5.64 -5.97 0.15
CA VAL A 137 -4.69 -4.90 0.49
C VAL A 137 -5.06 -3.59 -0.23
N ALA A 138 -5.52 -3.65 -1.48
CA ALA A 138 -6.00 -2.48 -2.20
C ALA A 138 -7.21 -1.83 -1.51
N ARG A 139 -8.13 -2.64 -0.97
CA ARG A 139 -9.26 -2.18 -0.16
C ARG A 139 -8.78 -1.52 1.13
N ALA A 140 -7.85 -2.13 1.87
CA ALA A 140 -7.28 -1.52 3.07
C ALA A 140 -6.66 -0.14 2.79
N VAL A 141 -5.97 0.01 1.66
CA VAL A 141 -5.46 1.31 1.19
C VAL A 141 -6.59 2.29 0.90
N ALA A 142 -7.64 1.89 0.19
CA ALA A 142 -8.78 2.75 -0.11
C ALA A 142 -9.51 3.22 1.17
N GLU A 143 -9.68 2.33 2.15
CA GLU A 143 -10.23 2.65 3.46
C GLU A 143 -9.35 3.65 4.22
N ALA A 144 -8.02 3.47 4.19
CA ALA A 144 -7.09 4.42 4.80
C ALA A 144 -7.17 5.81 4.15
N LEU A 145 -7.19 5.87 2.81
CA LEU A 145 -7.34 7.12 2.06
C LEU A 145 -8.67 7.83 2.34
N SER A 146 -9.73 7.11 2.67
CA SER A 146 -11.04 7.71 3.00
C SER A 146 -11.06 8.46 4.33
N ARG A 147 -10.03 8.26 5.16
CA ARG A 147 -9.86 8.89 6.48
C ARG A 147 -8.92 10.11 6.45
N LEU A 148 -8.33 10.41 5.29
CA LEU A 148 -7.45 11.55 5.04
C LEU A 148 -8.24 12.79 4.63
#